data_AF-A0A0Q5L4P4-F1
#
_entry.id   AF-A0A0Q5L4P4-F1
#
_cell.length_a   1.000
_cell.length_b   1.000
_cell.length_c   1.000
_cell.angle_alpha   90.00
_cell.angle_beta   90.00
_cell.angle_gamma   90.00
#
_symmetry.space_group_name_H-M   'P 1'
#
loop_
_entity.id
_entity.type
_entity.pdbx_description
1 polymer ?
#
loop_
_entity_poly.entity_id
_entity_poly.type
_entity_poly.pdbx_seq_one_letter_code
_entity_poly.pdbx_strand_id
1 'polypeptide(L)'
;MSAPPAPAATSPLRLTAARWLGIYPAITLLLTLLEPLLLGRVPTPLSALILTAILVPLTQFVVFPLVERLTGGHWVRFPVLHGPARYRTALIVWACTYPLITAVLLATLPLLLGRVPLPVVTLVVTLIAVPLQSLVVLPRVMPRAARWIRGGGARA
;
A
#
# COMPACT_ATOMS: atom_id res chain seq x y z
N MET A 1 -9.51 -41.13 12.72
CA MET A 1 -9.01 -40.22 11.66
C MET A 1 -9.40 -38.80 12.03
N SER A 2 -8.47 -38.05 12.61
CA SER A 2 -8.67 -36.63 12.96
C SER A 2 -8.67 -35.82 11.68
N ALA A 3 -9.69 -34.99 11.46
CA ALA A 3 -9.74 -34.08 10.32
C ALA A 3 -8.49 -33.16 10.34
N PRO A 4 -7.88 -32.84 9.18
CA PRO A 4 -6.77 -31.90 9.13
C PRO A 4 -7.24 -30.54 9.68
N PRO A 5 -6.41 -29.84 10.47
CA PRO A 5 -6.77 -28.53 10.99
C PRO A 5 -7.07 -27.59 9.81
N ALA A 6 -8.25 -26.96 9.84
CA ALA A 6 -8.63 -25.96 8.85
C ALA A 6 -7.52 -24.90 8.75
N PRO A 7 -7.10 -24.48 7.54
CA PRO A 7 -6.05 -23.48 7.39
C PRO A 7 -6.48 -22.21 8.14
N ALA A 8 -5.67 -21.80 9.12
CA ALA A 8 -5.94 -20.64 9.94
C ALA A 8 -6.16 -19.41 9.04
N ALA A 9 -7.34 -18.82 9.12
CA ALA A 9 -7.66 -17.59 8.39
C ALA A 9 -6.58 -16.53 8.69
N THR A 10 -6.03 -15.88 7.66
CA THR A 10 -5.01 -14.86 7.83
C THR A 10 -5.58 -13.69 8.62
N SER A 11 -5.06 -13.47 9.83
CA SER A 11 -5.51 -12.35 10.67
C SER A 11 -5.25 -11.00 9.96
N PRO A 12 -6.14 -10.00 10.11
CA PRO A 12 -5.97 -8.68 9.48
C PRO A 12 -4.68 -7.97 9.93
N LEU A 13 -4.19 -8.28 11.14
CA LEU A 13 -2.92 -7.77 11.66
C LEU A 13 -1.72 -8.34 10.88
N ARG A 14 -1.66 -9.66 10.67
CA ARG A 14 -0.61 -10.31 9.86
C ARG A 14 -0.60 -9.76 8.43
N LEU A 15 -1.77 -9.57 7.83
CA LEU A 15 -1.88 -8.96 6.50
C LEU A 15 -1.34 -7.52 6.48
N THR A 16 -1.65 -6.74 7.51
CA THR A 16 -1.19 -5.35 7.64
C THR A 16 0.32 -5.28 7.88
N ALA A 17 0.87 -6.16 8.72
CA ALA A 17 2.30 -6.28 8.97
C ALA A 17 3.05 -6.68 7.70
N ALA A 18 2.55 -7.65 6.94
CA ALA A 18 3.16 -8.05 5.67
C ALA A 18 3.12 -6.94 4.61
N ARG A 19 2.01 -6.18 4.53
CA ARG A 19 1.93 -4.99 3.68
C ARG A 19 2.96 -3.95 4.10
N TRP A 20 3.05 -3.66 5.40
CA TRP A 20 4.01 -2.69 5.92
C TRP A 20 5.45 -3.11 5.63
N LEU A 21 5.81 -4.37 5.88
CA LEU A 21 7.13 -4.93 5.62
C LEU A 21 7.53 -4.85 4.14
N GLY A 22 6.57 -4.95 3.21
CA GLY A 22 6.84 -4.76 1.79
C GLY A 22 6.90 -3.30 1.37
N ILE A 23 5.96 -2.48 1.85
CA ILE A 23 5.80 -1.09 1.43
C ILE A 23 6.93 -0.21 1.97
N TYR A 24 7.32 -0.37 3.24
CA TYR A 24 8.34 0.46 3.88
C TYR A 24 9.70 0.44 3.18
N PRO A 25 10.33 -0.73 2.93
CA PRO A 25 11.61 -0.76 2.24
C PRO A 25 11.49 -0.32 0.77
N ALA A 26 10.36 -0.59 0.11
CA ALA A 26 10.12 -0.13 -1.25
C ALA A 26 10.03 1.41 -1.33
N ILE A 27 9.30 2.04 -0.39
CA ILE A 27 9.24 3.51 -0.27
C ILE A 27 10.62 4.07 0.02
N THR A 28 11.35 3.47 0.95
CA THR A 28 12.67 3.95 1.36
C THR A 28 13.64 3.89 0.19
N LEU A 29 13.69 2.76 -0.53
CA LEU A 29 14.55 2.59 -1.71
C LEU A 29 14.17 3.56 -2.82
N LEU A 30 12.87 3.68 -3.11
CA LEU A 30 12.38 4.60 -4.13
C LEU A 30 12.71 6.05 -3.77
N LEU A 31 12.52 6.45 -2.51
CA LEU A 31 12.91 7.78 -2.02
C LEU A 31 14.41 7.98 -2.12
N THR A 32 15.26 7.05 -1.67
CA THR A 32 16.72 7.23 -1.80
C THR A 32 17.18 7.38 -3.25
N LEU A 33 16.50 6.73 -4.20
CA LEU A 33 16.84 6.81 -5.61
C LEU A 33 16.31 8.09 -6.28
N LEU A 34 15.10 8.52 -5.91
CA LEU A 34 14.41 9.68 -6.48
C LEU A 34 14.67 10.98 -5.72
N GLU A 35 15.20 10.93 -4.50
CA GLU A 35 15.58 12.08 -3.69
C GLU A 35 16.42 13.09 -4.50
N PRO A 36 17.56 12.70 -5.12
CA PRO A 36 18.37 13.63 -5.90
C PRO A 36 17.64 14.22 -7.13
N LEU A 37 16.54 13.59 -7.55
CA LEU A 37 15.77 13.99 -8.73
C LEU A 37 14.56 14.87 -8.39
N LEU A 38 13.91 14.63 -7.24
CA LEU A 38 12.66 15.25 -6.82
C LEU A 38 12.84 16.38 -5.79
N LEU A 39 13.74 16.21 -4.81
CA LEU A 39 13.92 17.19 -3.74
C LEU A 39 14.63 18.44 -4.29
N GLY A 40 13.93 19.58 -4.24
CA GLY A 40 14.40 20.88 -4.72
C GLY A 40 13.91 21.30 -6.11
N ARG A 41 13.31 20.39 -6.90
CA ARG A 41 12.77 20.72 -8.24
C ARG A 41 11.25 20.65 -8.35
N VAL A 42 10.60 19.85 -7.50
CA VAL A 42 9.17 19.55 -7.62
C VAL A 42 8.47 19.82 -6.28
N PRO A 43 7.27 20.44 -6.28
CA PRO A 43 6.48 20.62 -5.06
C PRO A 43 6.20 19.27 -4.38
N THR A 44 6.26 19.24 -3.05
CA THR A 44 6.00 18.05 -2.21
C THR A 44 4.77 17.23 -2.61
N PRO A 45 3.59 17.81 -2.92
CA PRO A 45 2.43 17.03 -3.34
C PRO A 45 2.62 16.34 -4.70
N LEU A 46 3.30 16.97 -5.65
CA LEU A 46 3.61 16.37 -6.95
C LEU A 46 4.63 15.24 -6.81
N SER A 47 5.65 15.42 -5.97
CA SER A 47 6.59 14.36 -5.64
C SER A 47 5.88 13.15 -5.04
N ALA A 48 4.95 13.38 -4.11
CA ALA A 48 4.12 12.31 -3.54
C ALA A 48 3.21 11.64 -4.59
N LEU A 49 2.66 12.40 -5.54
CA LEU A 49 1.87 11.85 -6.64
C LEU A 49 2.69 10.91 -7.51
N ILE A 50 3.87 11.35 -7.94
CA ILE A 50 4.80 10.55 -8.76
C ILE A 50 5.22 9.29 -8.00
N LEU A 51 5.61 9.45 -6.73
CA LEU A 51 6.04 8.34 -5.89
C LEU A 51 4.93 7.31 -5.73
N THR A 52 3.71 7.75 -5.41
CA THR A 52 2.57 6.84 -5.24
C THR A 52 2.12 6.21 -6.56
N ALA A 53 2.21 6.92 -7.67
CA ALA A 53 1.91 6.40 -9.01
C ALA A 53 2.88 5.28 -9.42
N ILE A 54 4.14 5.31 -8.98
CA ILE A 54 5.11 4.24 -9.22
C ILE A 54 4.98 3.13 -8.18
N LEU A 55 4.88 3.52 -6.90
CA LEU A 55 4.89 2.63 -5.77
C LEU A 55 3.67 1.70 -5.74
N VAL A 56 2.47 2.19 -6.09
CA VAL A 56 1.27 1.34 -6.02
C VAL A 56 1.33 0.19 -7.03
N PRO A 57 1.65 0.42 -8.32
CA PRO A 57 1.93 -0.67 -9.25
C PRO A 57 3.07 -1.57 -8.77
N LEU A 58 4.20 -1.00 -8.34
CA LEU A 58 5.36 -1.77 -7.88
C LEU A 58 4.99 -2.70 -6.72
N THR A 59 4.26 -2.19 -5.73
CA THR A 59 3.85 -2.96 -4.57
C THR A 59 2.85 -4.05 -4.94
N GLN A 60 1.89 -3.74 -5.81
CA GLN A 60 0.88 -4.70 -6.23
C GLN A 60 1.42 -5.81 -7.14
N PHE A 61 2.35 -5.47 -8.04
CA PHE A 61 2.86 -6.40 -9.06
C PHE A 61 4.15 -7.11 -8.68
N VAL A 62 4.97 -6.52 -7.81
CA VAL A 62 6.28 -7.05 -7.47
C VAL A 62 6.37 -7.38 -5.99
N VAL A 63 6.05 -6.44 -5.11
CA VAL A 63 6.29 -6.60 -3.66
C VAL A 63 5.35 -7.62 -3.03
N PHE A 64 4.04 -7.53 -3.26
CA PHE A 64 3.08 -8.50 -2.70
C PHE A 64 3.36 -9.94 -3.16
N PRO A 65 3.57 -10.23 -4.46
CA PRO A 65 3.93 -11.59 -4.86
C PRO A 65 5.30 -12.02 -4.33
N LEU A 66 6.26 -11.10 -4.17
CA LEU A 66 7.54 -11.41 -3.53
C LEU A 66 7.37 -11.76 -2.06
N VAL A 67 6.60 -10.99 -1.29
CA VAL A 67 6.30 -11.26 0.12
C VAL A 67 5.57 -12.59 0.27
N GLU A 68 4.60 -12.89 -0.60
CA GLU A 68 3.90 -14.18 -0.61
C GLU A 68 4.85 -15.35 -0.91
N ARG A 69 5.77 -15.18 -1.88
CA ARG A 69 6.82 -16.17 -2.19
C ARG A 69 7.78 -16.39 -1.03
N LEU A 70 8.29 -15.31 -0.43
CA LEU A 70 9.25 -15.36 0.68
C LEU A 70 8.64 -15.97 1.94
N THR A 71 7.34 -15.75 2.16
CA THR A 71 6.62 -16.30 3.31
C THR A 71 5.98 -17.66 3.03
N GLY A 72 6.33 -18.29 1.91
CA GLY A 72 5.93 -19.65 1.53
C GLY A 72 4.43 -19.84 1.36
N GLY A 73 3.66 -18.78 1.09
CA GLY A 73 2.20 -18.82 0.85
C GLY A 73 1.33 -19.32 2.01
N HIS A 74 1.91 -19.69 3.15
CA HIS A 74 1.21 -20.19 4.34
C HIS A 74 1.04 -19.10 5.42
N TRP A 75 1.86 -18.05 5.40
CA TRP A 75 1.81 -16.97 6.37
C TRP A 75 0.83 -15.86 5.98
N VAL A 76 0.87 -15.43 4.71
CA VAL A 76 -0.02 -14.42 4.13
C VAL A 76 -0.33 -14.77 2.69
N ARG A 77 -1.63 -14.86 2.37
CA ARG A 77 -2.11 -14.90 0.99
C ARG A 77 -2.83 -13.62 0.66
N PHE A 78 -2.38 -12.96 -0.40
CA PHE A 78 -3.09 -11.80 -0.93
C PHE A 78 -4.15 -12.30 -1.92
N PRO A 79 -5.38 -11.75 -1.90
CA PRO A 79 -6.37 -12.11 -2.90
C PRO A 79 -5.88 -11.62 -4.27
N VAL A 80 -5.42 -12.55 -5.11
CA VAL A 80 -4.99 -12.25 -6.48
C VAL A 80 -6.25 -12.06 -7.33
N LEU A 81 -6.59 -10.81 -7.60
CA LEU A 81 -7.64 -10.47 -8.56
C LEU A 81 -7.11 -10.69 -9.98
N HIS A 82 -7.79 -11.52 -10.75
CA HIS A 82 -7.46 -11.82 -12.14
C HIS A 82 -8.23 -10.88 -13.08
N GLY A 83 -7.62 -10.51 -14.22
CA GLY A 83 -8.27 -9.72 -15.28
C GLY A 83 -8.46 -8.21 -14.97
N PRO A 84 -9.45 -7.54 -15.61
CA PRO A 84 -9.64 -6.08 -15.52
C PRO A 84 -9.96 -5.57 -14.10
N ALA A 85 -10.46 -6.45 -13.22
CA ALA A 85 -10.70 -6.15 -11.82
C ALA A 85 -9.41 -5.77 -11.05
N ARG A 86 -8.26 -6.28 -11.48
CA ARG A 86 -6.95 -5.99 -10.88
C ARG A 86 -6.54 -4.53 -11.05
N TYR A 87 -6.73 -3.98 -12.25
CA TYR A 87 -6.39 -2.59 -12.56
C TYR A 87 -7.34 -1.61 -11.88
N ARG A 88 -8.63 -1.94 -11.85
CA ARG A 88 -9.64 -1.14 -11.14
C ARG A 88 -9.36 -1.08 -9.64
N THR A 89 -8.98 -2.22 -9.05
CA THR A 89 -8.60 -2.28 -7.64
C THR A 89 -7.33 -1.48 -7.38
N ALA A 90 -6.32 -1.60 -8.24
CA ALA A 90 -5.09 -0.80 -8.15
C ALA A 90 -5.40 0.70 -8.17
N LEU A 91 -6.27 1.14 -9.08
CA LEU A 91 -6.65 2.53 -9.24
C LEU A 91 -7.40 3.06 -8.02
N ILE A 92 -8.31 2.28 -7.44
CA ILE A 92 -9.00 2.66 -6.19
C ILE A 92 -8.02 2.73 -5.03
N VAL A 93 -7.15 1.73 -4.89
CA VAL A 93 -6.12 1.73 -3.85
C VAL A 93 -5.27 2.98 -4.01
N TRP A 94 -4.73 3.24 -5.20
CA TRP A 94 -3.96 4.45 -5.49
C TRP A 94 -4.72 5.74 -5.15
N ALA A 95 -5.97 5.88 -5.62
CA ALA A 95 -6.80 7.05 -5.37
C ALA A 95 -7.13 7.26 -3.88
N CYS A 96 -7.14 6.19 -3.07
CA CYS A 96 -7.28 6.28 -1.62
C CYS A 96 -5.94 6.55 -0.93
N THR A 97 -4.87 5.91 -1.39
CA THR A 97 -3.52 5.99 -0.81
C THR A 97 -2.93 7.38 -0.97
N TYR A 98 -3.05 7.99 -2.15
CA TYR A 98 -2.49 9.31 -2.43
C TYR A 98 -2.98 10.41 -1.46
N PRO A 99 -4.29 10.68 -1.31
CA PRO A 99 -4.76 11.71 -0.40
C PRO A 99 -4.49 11.33 1.06
N LEU A 100 -4.50 10.04 1.41
CA LEU A 100 -4.19 9.58 2.75
C LEU A 100 -2.73 9.89 3.13
N ILE A 101 -1.78 9.48 2.29
CA ILE A 101 -0.36 9.74 2.50
C ILE A 101 -0.10 11.25 2.51
N THR A 102 -0.74 12.01 1.62
CA THR A 102 -0.61 13.47 1.57
C THR A 102 -1.13 14.11 2.85
N ALA A 103 -2.29 13.69 3.36
CA ALA A 103 -2.84 14.20 4.61
C ALA A 103 -1.94 13.86 5.82
N VAL A 104 -1.45 12.62 5.90
CA VAL A 104 -0.52 12.20 6.96
C VAL A 104 0.77 13.00 6.88
N LEU A 105 1.35 13.16 5.68
CA LEU A 105 2.56 13.97 5.45
C LEU A 105 2.33 15.41 5.87
N LEU A 106 1.25 16.06 5.44
CA LEU A 106 0.95 17.45 5.83
C LEU A 106 0.79 17.61 7.35
N ALA A 107 0.22 16.61 8.03
CA ALA A 107 0.09 16.62 9.48
C ALA A 107 1.42 16.36 10.22
N THR A 108 2.29 15.51 9.68
CA THR A 108 3.55 15.10 10.35
C THR A 108 4.77 15.92 9.95
N LEU A 109 4.83 16.45 8.72
CA LEU A 109 5.91 17.32 8.26
C LEU A 109 6.22 18.46 9.23
N PRO A 110 5.27 19.31 9.65
CA PRO A 110 5.58 20.44 10.53
C PRO A 110 6.12 20.00 11.91
N LEU A 111 5.82 18.78 12.36
CA LEU A 111 6.35 18.25 13.62
C LEU A 111 7.75 17.65 13.49
N LEU A 112 8.07 17.05 12.34
CA LEU A 112 9.26 16.21 12.15
C LEU A 112 10.36 16.87 11.29
N LEU A 113 10.02 17.80 10.40
CA LEU A 113 11.00 18.45 9.53
C LEU A 113 12.02 19.23 10.37
N GLY A 114 13.31 18.93 10.18
CA GLY A 114 14.41 19.57 10.91
C GLY A 114 14.75 18.97 12.28
N ARG A 115 13.98 17.97 12.77
CA ARG A 115 14.28 17.27 14.05
C ARG A 115 14.82 15.86 13.87
N VAL A 116 14.46 15.19 12.78
CA VAL A 116 14.81 13.79 12.53
C VAL A 116 15.17 13.56 11.07
N PRO A 117 16.04 12.57 10.77
CA PRO A 117 16.42 12.25 9.40
C PRO A 117 15.23 11.70 8.60
N LEU A 118 15.23 11.92 7.28
CA LEU A 118 14.13 11.52 6.38
C LEU A 118 13.67 10.06 6.52
N PRO A 119 14.54 9.05 6.71
CA PRO A 119 14.11 7.66 6.90
C PRO A 119 13.24 7.45 8.16
N VAL A 120 13.44 8.25 9.20
CA VAL A 120 12.61 8.18 10.41
C VAL A 120 11.25 8.83 10.16
N VAL A 121 11.22 9.92 9.40
CA VAL A 121 9.95 10.55 8.99
C VAL A 121 9.12 9.58 8.17
N THR A 122 9.72 8.91 7.18
CA THR A 122 9.03 7.94 6.34
C THR A 122 8.58 6.72 7.12
N LEU A 123 9.38 6.25 8.08
CA LEU A 123 8.98 5.20 9.01
C LEU A 123 7.71 5.58 9.77
N VAL A 124 7.68 6.77 10.39
CA VAL A 124 6.51 7.25 11.16
C VAL A 124 5.29 7.40 10.25
N VAL A 125 5.44 8.04 9.09
CA VAL A 125 4.35 8.23 8.13
C VAL A 125 3.78 6.90 7.66
N THR A 126 4.63 5.93 7.33
CA THR A 126 4.18 4.61 6.86
C THR A 126 3.57 3.76 7.98
N LEU A 127 4.08 3.88 9.21
CA LEU A 127 3.52 3.23 10.39
C LEU A 127 2.10 3.72 10.70
N ILE A 128 1.76 4.96 10.36
CA ILE A 128 0.41 5.51 10.51
C ILE A 128 -0.45 5.21 9.26
N ALA A 129 0.08 5.52 8.08
CA ALA A 129 -0.68 5.44 6.83
C ALA A 129 -1.07 4.00 6.48
N VAL A 130 -0.18 3.01 6.68
CA VAL A 130 -0.46 1.62 6.28
C VAL A 130 -1.58 0.99 7.13
N PRO A 131 -1.57 1.05 8.48
CA PRO A 131 -2.69 0.56 9.28
C PRO A 131 -3.98 1.32 9.01
N LEU A 132 -3.93 2.64 8.89
CA LEU A 132 -5.10 3.46 8.58
C LEU A 132 -5.71 3.04 7.24
N GLN A 133 -4.87 2.86 6.23
CA GLN A 133 -5.32 2.38 4.93
C GLN A 133 -5.92 0.97 5.03
N SER A 134 -5.20 0.03 5.65
CA SER A 134 -5.52 -1.40 5.68
C SER A 134 -6.75 -1.72 6.53
N LEU A 135 -6.91 -1.03 7.67
CA LEU A 135 -7.92 -1.34 8.68
C LEU A 135 -9.13 -0.39 8.63
N VAL A 136 -8.97 0.83 8.11
CA VAL A 136 -10.04 1.85 8.15
C VAL A 136 -10.56 2.16 6.75
N VAL A 137 -9.67 2.47 5.82
CA VAL A 137 -10.05 2.97 4.48
C VAL A 137 -10.49 1.82 3.58
N LEU A 138 -9.63 0.82 3.37
CA LEU A 138 -9.90 -0.33 2.50
C LEU A 138 -11.20 -1.07 2.88
N PRO A 139 -11.46 -1.38 4.17
CA PRO A 139 -12.70 -2.07 4.56
C PRO A 139 -13.96 -1.24 4.32
N ARG A 140 -13.85 0.10 4.29
CA ARG A 140 -14.98 1.00 4.02
C ARG A 140 -15.19 1.25 2.53
N VAL A 141 -14.11 1.31 1.75
CA VAL A 141 -14.16 1.65 0.32
C VAL A 141 -14.42 0.40 -0.54
N MET A 142 -13.80 -0.73 -0.22
CA MET A 142 -13.91 -1.94 -1.05
C MET A 142 -15.35 -2.48 -1.19
N PRO A 143 -16.19 -2.53 -0.15
CA PRO A 143 -17.58 -2.99 -0.32
C PRO A 143 -18.40 -2.08 -1.24
N ARG A 144 -18.16 -0.75 -1.18
CA ARG A 144 -18.84 0.24 -2.03
C ARG A 144 -18.38 0.12 -3.48
N ALA A 145 -17.07 -0.06 -3.69
CA ALA A 145 -16.48 -0.22 -5.00
C ALA A 145 -16.65 -1.63 -5.59
N ALA A 146 -17.08 -2.63 -4.80
CA ALA A 146 -17.17 -4.03 -5.22
C ALA A 146 -18.09 -4.24 -6.43
N ARG A 147 -19.11 -3.40 -6.61
CA ARG A 147 -19.98 -3.42 -7.80
C ARG A 147 -19.25 -2.95 -9.05
N TRP A 148 -18.40 -1.92 -8.94
CA TRP A 148 -17.63 -1.39 -10.07
C TRP A 148 -16.41 -2.26 -10.42
N ILE A 149 -15.78 -2.86 -9.41
CA ILE A 149 -14.66 -3.80 -9.60
C ILE A 149 -15.14 -5.07 -10.31
N ARG A 150 -16.30 -5.63 -9.91
CA ARG A 150 -16.85 -6.87 -10.49
C ARG A 150 -17.73 -6.66 -11.73
N GLY A 151 -18.47 -5.56 -11.78
CA GLY A 151 -19.41 -5.23 -12.87
C GLY A 151 -18.74 -4.78 -14.18
N GLY A 152 -17.42 -4.82 -14.26
CA GLY A 152 -16.67 -4.50 -15.47
C GLY A 152 -16.69 -5.54 -16.57
N GLY A 153 -17.19 -6.75 -16.28
CA GLY A 153 -17.32 -7.84 -17.24
C GLY A 153 -18.76 -8.14 -17.66
N ALA A 154 -19.74 -7.34 -17.25
CA ALA A 154 -21.15 -7.55 -17.56
C ALA A 154 -21.78 -6.25 -18.08
N ARG A 155 -21.62 -6.05 -19.40
CA ARG A 155 -22.23 -5.06 -20.32
C ARG A 155 -21.18 -4.80 -21.40
N ALA A 156 -21.41 -4.93 -22.68
CA ALA A 156 -22.49 -5.39 -23.54
C ALA A 156 -21.82 -5.56 -24.92
#